data_AF-A0A2V8HT11-F1
#
_entry.id   AF-A0A2V8HT11-F1
#
_cell.length_a   1.000
_cell.length_b   1.000
_cell.length_c   1.000
_cell.angle_alpha   90.00
_cell.angle_beta   90.00
_cell.angle_gamma   90.00
#
_symmetry.space_group_name_H-M   'P 1'
#
loop_
_entity.id
_entity.type
_entity.pdbx_description
1 polymer ?
#
loop_
_entity_poly.entity_id
_entity_poly.type
_entity_poly.pdbx_seq_one_letter_code
_entity_poly.pdbx_strand_id
1 'polypeptide(L)'
;MIYRYRRDVLERLETYGIRPRETTRPELVREFVNDLYRYEIRRLRDRLMRGEFPKNTYFDRVVELRNKYSVLALKPFQFVE
;
A
#
# COMPACT_ATOMS: atom_id res chain seq x y z
N MET A 1 12.58 8.94 19.48
CA MET A 1 13.29 7.99 18.60
C MET A 1 13.22 8.53 17.19
N ILE A 2 14.34 8.51 16.46
CA ILE A 2 14.43 8.95 15.06
C ILE A 2 14.61 7.68 14.22
N TYR A 3 13.79 7.53 13.20
CA TYR A 3 13.77 6.43 12.25
C TYR A 3 14.28 6.94 10.90
N ARG A 4 15.36 6.34 10.40
CA ARG A 4 15.84 6.59 9.04
C ARG A 4 15.16 5.61 8.11
N TYR A 5 14.14 6.08 7.39
CA TYR A 5 13.45 5.26 6.40
C TYR A 5 14.34 5.00 5.20
N ARG A 6 14.29 3.77 4.69
CA ARG A 6 14.95 3.39 3.45
C ARG A 6 14.43 4.21 2.28
N ARG A 7 15.35 4.59 1.38
CA ARG A 7 15.01 5.44 0.23
C ARG A 7 13.99 4.78 -0.71
N ASP A 8 14.15 3.48 -1.01
CA ASP A 8 13.23 2.74 -1.88
C ASP A 8 11.81 2.64 -1.29
N VAL A 9 11.72 2.54 0.05
CA VAL A 9 10.43 2.53 0.76
C VAL A 9 9.79 3.91 0.71
N LEU A 10 10.54 4.99 0.93
CA LEU A 10 10.03 6.37 0.83
C LEU A 10 9.52 6.69 -0.58
N GLU A 11 10.31 6.39 -1.62
CA GLU A 11 9.91 6.60 -3.01
C GLU A 11 8.59 5.88 -3.32
N ARG A 12 8.42 4.65 -2.79
CA ARG A 12 7.19 3.90 -2.98
C ARG A 12 6.02 4.48 -2.19
N LEU A 13 6.23 4.88 -0.94
CA LEU A 13 5.21 5.52 -0.11
C LEU A 13 4.70 6.83 -0.73
N GLU A 14 5.58 7.61 -1.35
CA GLU A 14 5.20 8.84 -2.06
C GLU A 14 4.25 8.58 -3.23
N THR A 15 4.37 7.44 -3.92
CA THR A 15 3.42 7.05 -4.98
C THR A 15 1.98 6.85 -4.47
N TYR A 16 1.83 6.66 -3.16
CA TYR A 16 0.53 6.58 -2.48
C TYR A 16 0.13 7.90 -1.80
N GLY A 17 0.95 8.94 -1.90
CA GLY A 17 0.78 10.20 -1.18
C GLY A 17 1.16 10.13 0.29
N ILE A 18 1.96 9.14 0.70
CA ILE A 18 2.38 8.94 2.09
C ILE A 18 3.81 9.45 2.25
N ARG A 19 4.01 10.38 3.20
CA ARG A 19 5.35 10.85 3.58
C ARG A 19 5.51 10.77 5.10
N PRO A 20 6.08 9.67 5.63
CA PRO A 20 6.30 9.55 7.06
C PRO A 20 7.38 10.54 7.50
N ARG A 21 7.21 11.11 8.69
CA ARG A 21 8.28 11.85 9.38
C ARG A 21 9.28 10.86 9.97
N GLU A 22 10.50 11.32 10.23
CA GLU A 22 11.53 10.52 10.91
C GLU A 22 11.11 10.10 12.34
N THR A 23 10.12 10.75 12.95
CA THR A 23 9.57 10.34 14.25
C THR A 23 8.41 9.36 14.13
N THR A 24 7.97 9.03 12.91
CA THR A 24 6.86 8.11 12.67
C THR A 24 7.35 6.69 12.85
N ARG A 25 6.59 5.88 13.57
CA ARG A 25 6.93 4.48 13.78
C ARG A 25 6.70 3.67 12.50
N PRO A 26 7.64 2.81 12.08
CA PRO A 26 7.44 1.94 10.91
C PRO A 26 6.20 1.06 10.99
N GLU A 27 5.80 0.63 12.19
CA GLU A 27 4.57 -0.15 12.39
C GLU A 27 3.33 0.64 11.97
N LEU A 28 3.25 1.91 12.39
CA LEU A 28 2.13 2.80 12.09
C LEU A 28 2.05 3.08 10.58
N VAL A 29 3.18 3.28 9.93
CA VAL A 29 3.23 3.46 8.46
C VAL A 29 2.70 2.21 7.76
N ARG A 30 3.16 1.02 8.18
CA ARG A 30 2.71 -0.24 7.57
C ARG A 30 1.21 -0.49 7.80
N GLU A 31 0.71 -0.21 9.00
CA GLU A 31 -0.73 -0.29 9.32
C GLU A 31 -1.54 0.64 8.42
N PHE A 32 -1.12 1.90 8.29
CA PHE A 32 -1.77 2.87 7.40
C PHE A 32 -1.81 2.38 5.94
N VAL A 33 -0.67 1.89 5.41
CA VAL A 33 -0.61 1.35 4.04
C VAL A 33 -1.53 0.14 3.89
N ASN A 34 -1.62 -0.71 4.90
CA ASN A 34 -2.50 -1.88 4.89
C ASN A 34 -3.99 -1.49 4.87
N ASP A 35 -4.37 -0.45 5.61
CA ASP A 35 -5.73 0.06 5.60
C ASP A 35 -6.08 0.72 4.27
N LEU A 36 -5.15 1.48 3.68
CA LEU A 36 -5.29 2.03 2.33
C LEU A 36 -5.46 0.91 1.29
N TYR A 37 -4.65 -0.16 1.38
CA TYR A 37 -4.79 -1.32 0.49
C TYR A 37 -6.15 -2.00 0.63
N ARG A 38 -6.65 -2.20 1.86
CA ARG A 38 -7.98 -2.77 2.12
C ARG A 38 -9.09 -1.89 1.55
N TYR A 39 -8.97 -0.56 1.67
CA TYR A 39 -9.90 0.37 1.07
C TYR A 39 -9.93 0.23 -0.46
N GLU A 40 -8.77 0.15 -1.12
CA GLU A 40 -8.70 0.00 -2.58
C GLU A 40 -9.28 -1.34 -3.07
N ILE A 41 -9.10 -2.43 -2.31
CA ILE A 41 -9.73 -3.72 -2.62
C ILE A 41 -11.25 -3.62 -2.53
N ARG A 42 -11.79 -2.97 -1.49
CA ARG A 42 -13.24 -2.75 -1.35
C ARG A 42 -13.76 -1.90 -2.51
N ARG A 43 -13.06 -0.80 -2.83
CA ARG A 43 -13.39 0.06 -3.96
C ARG A 43 -13.39 -0.72 -5.28
N LEU A 44 -12.40 -1.58 -5.52
CA LEU A 44 -12.33 -2.41 -6.72
C LEU A 44 -13.52 -3.39 -6.79
N ARG A 45 -13.90 -4.00 -5.66
CA ARG A 45 -15.09 -4.84 -5.57
C ARG A 45 -16.37 -4.06 -5.84
N ASP A 46 -16.51 -2.85 -5.32
CA ASP A 46 -17.69 -2.02 -5.55
C ASP A 46 -17.83 -1.66 -7.03
N ARG A 47 -16.71 -1.33 -7.69
CA ARG A 47 -16.66 -1.08 -9.14
C ARG A 47 -17.06 -2.32 -9.96
N LEU A 48 -16.62 -3.51 -9.53
CA LEU A 48 -17.07 -4.77 -10.13
C LEU A 48 -18.59 -4.96 -9.97
N MET A 49 -19.14 -4.69 -8.78
CA MET A 49 -20.58 -4.81 -8.53
C MET A 49 -21.40 -3.80 -9.34
N ARG A 50 -20.83 -2.63 -9.64
CA ARG A 50 -21.41 -1.64 -10.56
C ARG A 50 -21.24 -2.00 -12.05
N GLY A 51 -20.54 -3.09 -12.38
CA GLY A 51 -20.32 -3.51 -13.76
C GLY A 51 -19.36 -2.62 -14.54
N GLU A 52 -18.49 -1.83 -13.86
CA GLU A 52 -17.54 -0.93 -14.53
C GLU A 52 -16.48 -1.68 -15.35
N PHE A 53 -16.29 -2.97 -15.10
CA PHE A 53 -15.41 -3.84 -15.87
C PHE A 53 -15.87 -5.31 -15.81
N PRO A 54 -15.46 -6.14 -16.79
CA PRO A 54 -15.80 -7.56 -16.81
C PRO A 54 -15.22 -8.34 -15.62
N LYS A 55 -16.02 -9.25 -15.03
CA LYS A 55 -15.63 -10.04 -13.85
C LYS A 55 -14.37 -10.88 -14.04
N ASN A 56 -14.11 -11.39 -15.24
CA ASN A 56 -12.90 -12.15 -15.55
C ASN A 56 -11.61 -11.32 -15.39
N THR A 57 -11.68 -9.98 -15.52
CA THR A 57 -10.53 -9.08 -15.30
C THR A 57 -10.31 -8.71 -13.83
N TYR A 58 -11.19 -9.13 -12.91
CA TYR A 58 -11.10 -8.75 -11.50
C TYR A 58 -9.81 -9.27 -10.87
N PHE A 59 -9.42 -10.51 -11.17
CA PHE A 59 -8.21 -11.12 -10.62
C PHE A 59 -6.96 -10.34 -11.03
N ASP A 60 -6.80 -10.03 -12.31
CA ASP A 60 -5.64 -9.30 -12.82
C ASP A 60 -5.54 -7.91 -12.18
N ARG A 61 -6.67 -7.21 -12.01
CA ARG A 61 -6.72 -5.91 -11.33
C ARG A 61 -6.33 -6.01 -9.85
N VAL A 62 -6.68 -7.10 -9.16
CA VAL A 62 -6.22 -7.35 -7.78
C VAL A 62 -4.72 -7.61 -7.75
N VAL A 63 -4.18 -8.35 -8.72
CA VAL A 63 -2.73 -8.59 -8.84
C VAL A 63 -1.97 -7.28 -9.11
N GLU A 64 -2.46 -6.45 -10.03
CA GLU A 64 -1.92 -5.11 -10.27
C GLU A 64 -1.95 -4.25 -9.00
N LEU A 65 -3.04 -4.31 -8.23
CA LEU A 65 -3.14 -3.59 -6.96
C LEU A 65 -2.14 -4.12 -5.92
N ARG A 66 -1.99 -5.44 -5.80
CA ARG A 66 -1.00 -6.06 -4.90
C ARG A 66 0.43 -5.66 -5.29
N ASN A 67 0.73 -5.67 -6.58
CA ASN A 67 2.02 -5.22 -7.10
C ASN A 67 2.22 -3.73 -6.81
N LYS A 68 1.16 -2.91 -6.96
CA LYS A 68 1.17 -1.50 -6.56
C LYS A 68 1.54 -1.35 -5.10
N TYR A 69 1.03 -2.17 -4.17
CA TYR A 69 1.34 -2.11 -2.73
C TYR A 69 2.44 -3.08 -2.24
N SER A 70 3.47 -3.33 -3.06
CA SER A 70 4.55 -4.29 -2.76
C SER A 70 5.27 -4.06 -1.42
N VAL A 71 5.32 -2.83 -0.90
CA VAL A 71 5.88 -2.50 0.43
C VAL A 71 5.20 -3.26 1.58
N LEU A 72 3.97 -3.74 1.41
CA LEU A 72 3.29 -4.56 2.43
C LEU A 72 3.92 -5.96 2.62
N ALA A 73 4.73 -6.40 1.65
CA ALA A 73 5.51 -7.63 1.79
C ALA A 73 6.68 -7.48 2.77
N LEU A 74 7.11 -6.23 3.04
CA LEU A 74 8.15 -5.94 4.02
C LEU A 74 7.56 -5.90 5.45
N LYS A 75 8.36 -6.35 6.41
CA LYS A 75 8.08 -6.17 7.84
C LYS A 75 8.43 -4.74 8.28
N PRO A 76 7.81 -4.19 9.34
CA PRO A 76 8.07 -2.81 9.79
C PRO A 76 9.55 -2.47 9.97
N PHE A 77 10.34 -3.36 10.58
CA PHE A 77 11.77 -3.13 10.77
C PHE A 77 12.58 -3.07 9.46
N GLN A 78 12.02 -3.57 8.35
CA GLN A 78 12.65 -3.51 7.02
C GLN A 78 12.31 -2.22 6.28
N PHE A 79 11.53 -1.31 6.87
CA PHE A 79 11.23 0.01 6.29
C PHE A 79 12.34 1.03 6.59
N VAL A 80 13.21 0.71 7.55
CA VAL A 80 14.26 1.58 8.07
C VAL A 80 15.63 0.95 7.86
N GLU A 81 16.68 1.78 7.88
CA GLU A 81 18.10 1.40 7.76
C GLU A 81 18.83 1.47 9.10
#